data_AF-A0A9E5Q0B6-F1
#
_entry.id   AF-A0A9E5Q0B6-F1
#
_cell.length_a   1.000
_cell.length_b   1.000
_cell.length_c   1.000
_cell.angle_alpha   90.00
_cell.angle_beta   90.00
_cell.angle_gamma   90.00
#
_symmetry.space_group_name_H-M   'P 1'
#
loop_
_entity.id
_entity.type
_entity.pdbx_description
1 polymer ?
#
loop_
_entity_poly.entity_id
_entity_poly.type
_entity_poly.pdbx_seq_one_letter_code
_entity_poly.pdbx_strand_id
1 'polypeptide(L)'
;MHLSAFSRRGKLTDRMLSKAVLAPIACGHAPPAALVEHLGLQHDVPRFLELFHLHGGVAMGGLPKYMAFYQAIKPHFPDSFGWRVTQTGGKTQVLFDKPYINFVRPSLLTLLTCCVRGHTHTTPALMARYPSLRGMPQALVRDLERLLAALSFHLPDDEFIAAVADVLLKGLNGEEVTLVSPVCPDYGYVPCKGGFRYTFDGLGDGVGLVAGRVVGVLPRLQDLLARHGIRSRIVIAAGDFEGMDEATVSRVGETRGSFRDKLERSQRRVLQALQRPAASVFIAELAGGEAAWKAMVDAAHHSLSGDDFDALMPTRVNLAQVLDARMPLYQAWHEGRSRSELADVLLRQGAEYAAMGRLFHRHFPHALVVGGDHNRMMPFYWLYQRIPVLYLKRVY
;
A
#
# COMPACT_ATOMS: atom_id res chain seq x y z
N MET A 1 12.97 -46.61 -3.95
CA MET A 1 12.41 -46.01 -2.72
C MET A 1 11.28 -45.06 -3.14
N HIS A 2 10.04 -45.29 -2.73
CA HIS A 2 8.91 -44.43 -3.11
C HIS A 2 8.95 -43.09 -2.36
N LEU A 3 8.52 -42.00 -3.00
CA LEU A 3 8.37 -40.67 -2.39
C LEU A 3 7.55 -40.64 -1.11
N SER A 4 6.66 -41.62 -0.93
CA SER A 4 5.87 -41.80 0.28
C SER A 4 6.73 -41.93 1.54
N ALA A 5 7.98 -42.43 1.42
CA ALA A 5 8.94 -42.52 2.52
C ALA A 5 9.38 -41.14 3.06
N PHE A 6 9.23 -40.09 2.27
CA PHE A 6 9.52 -38.71 2.66
C PHE A 6 8.26 -37.94 3.06
N SER A 7 7.08 -38.53 2.96
CA SER A 7 5.83 -37.91 3.36
C SER A 7 5.62 -38.00 4.88
N ARG A 8 4.91 -37.03 5.46
CA ARG A 8 4.40 -37.10 6.85
C ARG A 8 2.91 -36.91 6.80
N ARG A 9 2.16 -37.86 7.35
CA ARG A 9 0.68 -37.85 7.33
C ARG A 9 0.14 -37.66 5.91
N GLY A 10 0.75 -38.36 4.93
CA GLY A 10 0.36 -38.28 3.52
C GLY A 10 0.72 -36.98 2.79
N LYS A 11 1.42 -36.03 3.44
CA LYS A 11 1.84 -34.76 2.82
C LYS A 11 3.35 -34.71 2.63
N LEU A 12 3.77 -34.28 1.44
CA LEU A 12 5.15 -33.96 1.10
C LEU A 12 5.23 -32.45 0.85
N THR A 13 6.15 -31.76 1.52
CA THR A 13 6.28 -30.30 1.41
C THR A 13 7.68 -29.94 0.94
N ASP A 14 7.84 -28.77 0.31
CA ASP A 14 9.16 -28.27 -0.12
C ASP A 14 10.15 -28.16 1.03
N ARG A 15 9.67 -27.88 2.25
CA ARG A 15 10.50 -27.87 3.46
C ARG A 15 11.05 -29.25 3.78
N MET A 16 10.24 -30.30 3.60
CA MET A 16 10.65 -31.67 3.85
C MET A 16 11.64 -32.16 2.80
N LEU A 17 11.37 -31.86 1.52
CA LEU A 17 12.29 -32.14 0.42
C LEU A 17 13.63 -31.42 0.61
N SER A 18 13.58 -30.11 0.91
CA SER A 18 14.77 -29.32 1.19
C SER A 18 15.57 -29.87 2.37
N LYS A 19 14.90 -30.30 3.45
CA LYS A 19 15.58 -30.94 4.59
C LYS A 19 16.21 -32.28 4.21
N ALA A 20 15.50 -33.13 3.45
CA ALA A 20 15.96 -34.46 3.09
C ALA A 20 17.19 -34.44 2.15
N VAL A 21 17.35 -33.37 1.36
CA VAL A 21 18.54 -33.17 0.52
C VAL A 21 19.66 -32.44 1.26
N LEU A 22 19.37 -31.34 1.96
CA LEU A 22 20.41 -30.48 2.52
C LEU A 22 20.94 -30.94 3.89
N ALA A 23 20.14 -31.66 4.68
CA ALA A 23 20.58 -32.14 5.98
C ALA A 23 21.70 -33.19 5.92
N PRO A 24 21.65 -34.20 5.01
CA PRO A 24 22.76 -35.11 4.80
C PRO A 24 24.05 -34.37 4.42
N ILE A 25 23.97 -33.44 3.46
CA ILE A 25 25.13 -32.65 3.03
C ILE A 25 25.74 -31.88 4.21
N ALA A 26 24.89 -31.21 5.00
CA ALA A 26 25.33 -30.47 6.18
C ALA A 26 25.94 -31.35 7.30
N CYS A 27 25.75 -32.67 7.21
CA CYS A 27 26.28 -33.67 8.13
C CYS A 27 27.42 -34.51 7.50
N GLY A 28 27.91 -34.15 6.32
CA GLY A 28 28.99 -34.88 5.64
C GLY A 28 28.55 -36.19 4.96
N HIS A 29 27.26 -36.34 4.65
CA HIS A 29 26.70 -37.52 3.99
C HIS A 29 26.07 -37.17 2.64
N ALA A 30 26.04 -38.15 1.73
CA ALA A 30 25.32 -38.01 0.47
C ALA A 30 23.80 -37.98 0.71
N PRO A 31 23.04 -37.15 -0.01
CA PRO A 31 21.58 -37.20 0.01
C PRO A 31 21.05 -38.50 -0.60
N PRO A 32 19.80 -38.93 -0.28
CA PRO A 32 19.23 -40.16 -0.84
C PRO A 32 19.17 -40.13 -2.37
N ALA A 33 19.85 -41.05 -3.05
CA ALA A 33 19.98 -41.06 -4.51
C ALA A 33 18.63 -41.04 -5.25
N ALA A 34 17.67 -41.85 -4.80
CA ALA A 34 16.31 -41.88 -5.37
C ALA A 34 15.59 -40.53 -5.28
N LEU A 35 15.87 -39.73 -4.23
CA LEU A 35 15.30 -38.40 -4.08
C LEU A 35 16.00 -37.38 -4.99
N VAL A 36 17.33 -37.46 -5.11
CA VAL A 36 18.12 -36.63 -6.02
C VAL A 36 17.67 -36.85 -7.47
N GLU A 37 17.48 -38.12 -7.85
CA GLU A 37 17.01 -38.50 -9.18
C GLU A 37 15.61 -37.98 -9.45
N HIS A 38 14.68 -38.21 -8.51
CA HIS A 38 13.30 -37.75 -8.64
C HIS A 38 13.19 -36.22 -8.79
N LEU A 39 14.03 -35.47 -8.09
CA LEU A 39 14.04 -34.00 -8.16
C LEU A 39 14.88 -33.45 -9.32
N GLY A 40 15.53 -34.31 -10.11
CA GLY A 40 16.40 -33.89 -11.22
C GLY A 40 17.63 -33.10 -10.75
N LEU A 41 18.22 -33.47 -9.61
CA LEU A 41 19.31 -32.74 -8.96
C LEU A 41 20.69 -33.42 -9.14
N GLN A 42 20.81 -34.42 -10.01
CA GLN A 42 22.03 -35.24 -10.18
C GLN A 42 23.25 -34.36 -10.50
N HIS A 43 23.06 -33.33 -11.33
CA HIS A 43 24.12 -32.38 -11.70
C HIS A 43 24.28 -31.21 -10.71
N ASP A 44 23.28 -30.98 -9.85
CA ASP A 44 23.29 -29.86 -8.91
C ASP A 44 23.95 -30.24 -7.58
N VAL A 45 23.74 -31.47 -7.09
CA VAL A 45 24.25 -31.91 -5.77
C VAL A 45 25.78 -31.80 -5.63
N PRO A 46 26.60 -32.18 -6.63
CA PRO A 46 28.05 -31.98 -6.55
C PRO A 46 28.42 -30.51 -6.34
N ARG A 47 27.69 -29.60 -7.00
CA ARG A 47 27.91 -28.15 -6.89
C ARG A 47 27.39 -27.59 -5.57
N PHE A 48 26.33 -28.16 -5.01
CA PHE A 48 25.89 -27.83 -3.65
C PHE A 48 26.96 -28.19 -2.62
N LEU A 49 27.63 -29.34 -2.78
CA LEU A 49 28.74 -29.76 -1.90
C LEU A 49 29.93 -28.80 -2.02
N GLU A 50 30.32 -28.44 -3.24
CA GLU A 50 31.38 -27.47 -3.50
C GLU A 50 31.09 -26.13 -2.81
N LEU A 51 29.90 -25.56 -3.02
CA LEU A 51 29.47 -24.32 -2.36
C LEU A 51 29.44 -24.45 -0.83
N PHE A 52 28.97 -25.59 -0.32
CA PHE A 52 28.94 -25.84 1.12
C PHE A 52 30.34 -25.81 1.73
N HIS A 53 31.31 -26.47 1.11
CA HIS A 53 32.71 -26.47 1.57
C HIS A 53 33.37 -25.10 1.45
N LEU A 54 33.14 -24.40 0.33
CA LEU A 54 33.70 -23.06 0.09
C LEU A 54 33.23 -22.03 1.14
N HIS A 55 32.03 -22.20 1.66
CA HIS A 55 31.44 -21.32 2.68
C HIS A 55 31.54 -21.88 4.11
N GLY A 56 32.60 -22.62 4.42
CA GLY A 56 32.96 -23.01 5.79
C GLY A 56 32.33 -24.32 6.29
N GLY A 57 31.51 -25.00 5.47
CA GLY A 57 31.01 -26.33 5.75
C GLY A 57 30.15 -26.42 7.00
N VAL A 58 30.51 -27.35 7.90
CA VAL A 58 29.73 -27.66 9.11
C VAL A 58 29.73 -26.46 10.05
N ALA A 59 28.53 -26.00 10.41
CA ALA A 59 28.37 -24.85 11.30
C ALA A 59 29.02 -25.10 12.68
N MET A 60 29.85 -24.15 13.13
CA MET A 60 30.39 -24.15 14.50
C MET A 60 29.28 -23.92 15.54
N GLY A 61 29.52 -24.34 16.79
CA GLY A 61 28.57 -24.21 17.89
C GLY A 61 28.00 -22.78 18.02
N GLY A 62 26.67 -22.68 18.14
CA GLY A 62 25.96 -21.38 18.22
C GLY A 62 25.49 -20.81 16.88
N LEU A 63 25.97 -21.33 15.74
CA LEU A 63 25.52 -20.89 14.41
C LEU A 63 24.38 -21.76 13.85
N PRO A 64 23.54 -21.20 12.97
CA PRO A 64 22.56 -21.94 12.21
C PRO A 64 23.12 -23.16 11.45
N LYS A 65 22.41 -24.29 11.52
CA LYS A 65 22.79 -25.56 10.87
C LYS A 65 23.17 -25.43 9.39
N TYR A 66 22.51 -24.56 8.64
CA TYR A 66 22.71 -24.39 7.20
C TYR A 66 23.44 -23.08 6.84
N MET A 67 24.26 -22.54 7.75
CA MET A 67 24.94 -21.26 7.57
C MET A 67 25.73 -21.17 6.25
N ALA A 68 26.53 -22.19 5.92
CA ALA A 68 27.30 -22.23 4.68
C ALA A 68 26.42 -22.08 3.43
N PHE A 69 25.22 -22.68 3.42
CA PHE A 69 24.27 -22.49 2.32
C PHE A 69 23.70 -21.08 2.28
N TYR A 70 23.45 -20.44 3.42
CA TYR A 70 22.97 -19.05 3.44
C TYR A 70 24.02 -18.09 2.88
N GLN A 71 25.28 -18.30 3.27
CA GLN A 71 26.42 -17.55 2.77
C GLN A 71 26.64 -17.78 1.27
N ALA A 72 26.43 -19.01 0.78
CA ALA A 72 26.46 -19.31 -0.65
C ALA A 72 25.36 -18.59 -1.45
N ILE A 73 24.15 -18.47 -0.90
CA ILE A 73 23.01 -17.86 -1.60
C ILE A 73 23.10 -16.32 -1.62
N LYS A 74 23.61 -15.70 -0.56
CA LYS A 74 23.57 -14.24 -0.38
C LYS A 74 24.17 -13.44 -1.54
N PRO A 75 25.33 -13.78 -2.11
CA PRO A 75 25.91 -13.05 -3.25
C PRO A 75 25.03 -13.09 -4.51
N HIS A 76 24.24 -14.14 -4.71
CA HIS A 76 23.35 -14.29 -5.87
C HIS A 76 22.03 -13.52 -5.72
N PHE A 77 21.66 -13.15 -4.50
CA PHE A 77 20.43 -12.41 -4.17
C PHE A 77 20.71 -11.29 -3.16
N PRO A 78 21.59 -10.32 -3.50
CA PRO A 78 22.15 -9.37 -2.54
C PRO A 78 21.07 -8.52 -1.85
N ASP A 79 20.06 -8.09 -2.60
CA ASP A 79 19.04 -7.16 -2.11
C ASP A 79 17.79 -7.85 -1.55
N SER A 80 17.63 -9.16 -1.80
CA SER A 80 16.36 -9.86 -1.58
C SER A 80 16.48 -11.13 -0.73
N PHE A 81 17.70 -11.56 -0.40
CA PHE A 81 17.94 -12.66 0.53
C PHE A 81 18.69 -12.19 1.78
N GLY A 82 18.22 -12.59 2.94
CA GLY A 82 18.84 -12.28 4.22
C GLY A 82 18.36 -13.21 5.32
N TRP A 83 19.06 -13.19 6.45
CA TRP A 83 18.64 -13.92 7.63
C TRP A 83 18.92 -13.13 8.90
N ARG A 84 18.11 -13.40 9.92
CA ARG A 84 18.29 -12.88 11.28
C ARG A 84 18.14 -14.02 12.27
N VAL A 85 18.98 -14.01 13.30
CA VAL A 85 18.93 -14.98 14.39
C VAL A 85 18.15 -14.36 15.54
N THR A 86 17.11 -15.03 16.02
CA THR A 86 16.32 -14.60 17.15
C THR A 86 16.32 -15.67 18.25
N GLN A 87 16.24 -15.24 19.50
CA GLN A 87 16.05 -16.11 20.66
C GLN A 87 14.57 -16.04 21.05
N THR A 88 13.85 -17.15 21.00
CA THR A 88 12.45 -17.22 21.44
C THR A 88 12.26 -18.42 22.34
N GLY A 89 12.01 -18.19 23.63
CA GLY A 89 11.87 -19.24 24.63
C GLY A 89 13.13 -20.10 24.80
N GLY A 90 14.32 -19.49 24.79
CA GLY A 90 15.61 -20.19 24.92
C GLY A 90 16.04 -21.02 23.71
N LYS A 91 15.28 -20.95 22.60
CA LYS A 91 15.62 -21.60 21.33
C LYS A 91 16.08 -20.58 20.31
N THR A 92 17.23 -20.85 19.69
CA THR A 92 17.72 -20.11 18.52
C THR A 92 16.84 -20.42 17.32
N GLN A 93 16.20 -19.39 16.77
CA GLN A 93 15.45 -19.45 15.52
C GLN A 93 16.14 -18.59 14.45
N VAL A 94 15.99 -18.99 13.18
CA VAL A 94 16.49 -18.21 12.05
C VAL A 94 15.29 -17.77 11.21
N LEU A 95 15.13 -16.46 11.11
CA LEU A 95 14.15 -15.82 10.25
C LEU A 95 14.81 -15.50 8.91
N PHE A 96 14.16 -15.87 7.82
CA PHE A 96 14.65 -15.61 6.47
C PHE A 96 13.82 -14.54 5.80
N ASP A 97 14.52 -13.57 5.24
CA ASP A 97 14.01 -12.69 4.21
C ASP A 97 14.38 -13.34 2.87
N LYS A 98 13.38 -13.72 2.08
CA LYS A 98 13.56 -14.48 0.83
C LYS A 98 12.93 -13.74 -0.34
N PRO A 99 13.53 -13.82 -1.54
CA PRO A 99 12.88 -13.32 -2.74
C PRO A 99 11.64 -14.15 -3.05
N TYR A 100 10.80 -13.65 -3.96
CA TYR A 100 9.86 -14.49 -4.68
C TYR A 100 10.53 -14.98 -5.97
N ILE A 101 10.31 -16.25 -6.31
CA ILE A 101 10.71 -16.84 -7.58
C ILE A 101 9.45 -17.47 -8.15
N ASN A 102 9.07 -17.09 -9.38
CA ASN A 102 7.82 -17.54 -10.01
C ASN A 102 6.61 -17.37 -9.07
N PHE A 103 6.48 -16.19 -8.46
CA PHE A 103 5.39 -15.82 -7.54
C PHE A 103 5.29 -16.62 -6.23
N VAL A 104 6.23 -17.54 -5.96
CA VAL A 104 6.25 -18.33 -4.71
C VAL A 104 7.46 -18.00 -3.85
N ARG A 105 7.32 -18.16 -2.53
CA ARG A 105 8.45 -18.07 -1.60
C ARG A 105 9.26 -19.37 -1.69
N PRO A 106 10.49 -19.36 -2.21
CA PRO A 106 11.25 -20.57 -2.48
C PRO A 106 11.74 -21.25 -1.19
N SER A 107 11.92 -22.57 -1.27
CA SER A 107 12.67 -23.32 -0.26
C SER A 107 14.17 -22.96 -0.33
N LEU A 108 14.94 -23.37 0.69
CA LEU A 108 16.39 -23.19 0.66
C LEU A 108 17.03 -23.99 -0.49
N LEU A 109 16.51 -25.20 -0.74
CA LEU A 109 16.96 -26.04 -1.85
C LEU A 109 16.68 -25.37 -3.20
N THR A 110 15.49 -24.80 -3.38
CA THR A 110 15.14 -24.05 -4.61
C THR A 110 16.09 -22.88 -4.85
N LEU A 111 16.43 -22.12 -3.80
CA LEU A 111 17.39 -21.01 -3.90
C LEU A 111 18.79 -21.49 -4.31
N LEU A 112 19.27 -22.60 -3.72
CA LEU A 112 20.56 -23.19 -4.10
C LEU A 112 20.56 -23.69 -5.54
N THR A 113 19.49 -24.38 -5.96
CA THR A 113 19.32 -24.81 -7.36
C THR A 113 19.38 -23.61 -8.31
N CYS A 114 18.72 -22.50 -7.98
CA CYS A 114 18.81 -21.26 -8.75
C CYS A 114 20.24 -20.70 -8.80
N CYS A 115 20.98 -20.71 -7.69
CA CYS A 115 22.37 -20.24 -7.65
C CYS A 115 23.26 -21.07 -8.57
N VAL A 116 23.22 -22.40 -8.47
CA VAL A 116 24.07 -23.25 -9.31
C VAL A 116 23.66 -23.19 -10.78
N ARG A 117 22.37 -23.10 -11.09
CA ARG A 117 21.90 -23.01 -12.47
C ARG A 117 22.00 -21.60 -13.08
N GLY A 118 22.40 -20.59 -12.30
CA GLY A 118 22.46 -19.20 -12.76
C GLY A 118 21.09 -18.53 -12.96
N HIS A 119 20.02 -19.13 -12.43
CA HIS A 119 18.65 -18.63 -12.57
C HIS A 119 18.27 -17.74 -11.38
N THR A 120 18.83 -16.54 -11.31
CA THR A 120 18.67 -15.61 -10.15
C THR A 120 17.60 -14.54 -10.34
N HIS A 121 16.79 -14.63 -11.40
CA HIS A 121 15.69 -13.70 -11.61
C HIS A 121 14.64 -13.80 -10.50
N THR A 122 14.25 -12.66 -9.94
CA THR A 122 13.27 -12.57 -8.86
C THR A 122 12.00 -11.86 -9.29
N THR A 123 10.88 -12.31 -8.72
CA THR A 123 9.58 -11.67 -8.84
C THR A 123 9.46 -10.56 -7.79
N PRO A 124 8.97 -9.35 -8.14
CA PRO A 124 8.66 -8.32 -7.16
C PRO A 124 7.66 -8.84 -6.12
N ALA A 125 7.84 -8.51 -4.84
CA ALA A 125 6.96 -8.96 -3.78
C ALA A 125 5.52 -8.43 -3.94
N LEU A 126 5.38 -7.20 -4.44
CA LEU A 126 4.11 -6.56 -4.77
C LEU A 126 3.39 -7.35 -5.86
N MET A 127 4.11 -7.77 -6.91
CA MET A 127 3.57 -8.60 -7.99
C MET A 127 3.17 -10.01 -7.53
N ALA A 128 3.93 -10.59 -6.59
CA ALA A 128 3.58 -11.88 -6.00
C ALA A 128 2.34 -11.78 -5.10
N ARG A 129 2.17 -10.66 -4.39
CA ARG A 129 1.02 -10.38 -3.54
C ARG A 129 -0.25 -10.12 -4.34
N TYR A 130 -0.15 -9.40 -5.46
CA TYR A 130 -1.29 -8.92 -6.24
C TYR A 130 -1.29 -9.53 -7.65
N PRO A 131 -2.12 -10.56 -7.90
CA PRO A 131 -2.22 -11.21 -9.21
C PRO A 131 -2.53 -10.25 -10.35
N SER A 132 -3.26 -9.17 -10.07
CA SER A 132 -3.56 -8.09 -11.02
C SER A 132 -2.32 -7.43 -11.64
N LEU A 133 -1.16 -7.49 -10.98
CA LEU A 133 0.09 -6.89 -11.48
C LEU A 133 0.92 -7.83 -12.37
N ARG A 134 0.53 -9.11 -12.54
CA ARG A 134 1.37 -10.12 -13.23
C ARG A 134 1.65 -9.82 -14.70
N GLY A 135 0.78 -9.05 -15.36
CA GLY A 135 0.97 -8.60 -16.74
C GLY A 135 1.81 -7.34 -16.91
N MET A 136 2.24 -6.70 -15.80
CA MET A 136 2.95 -5.43 -15.87
C MET A 136 4.47 -5.59 -16.03
N PRO A 137 5.17 -4.60 -16.61
CA PRO A 137 6.62 -4.58 -16.66
C PRO A 137 7.24 -4.72 -15.25
N GLN A 138 8.10 -5.71 -15.06
CA GLN A 138 8.68 -5.99 -13.73
C GLN A 138 9.45 -4.79 -13.16
N ALA A 139 10.14 -4.02 -14.00
CA ALA A 139 10.88 -2.84 -13.57
C ALA A 139 9.95 -1.78 -12.94
N LEU A 140 8.80 -1.50 -13.58
CA LEU A 140 7.78 -0.60 -13.05
C LEU A 140 7.26 -1.07 -11.70
N VAL A 141 6.94 -2.38 -11.57
CA VAL A 141 6.40 -2.91 -10.32
C VAL A 141 7.44 -2.90 -9.19
N ARG A 142 8.72 -3.14 -9.48
CA ARG A 142 9.81 -3.00 -8.47
C ARG A 142 9.94 -1.56 -7.98
N ASP A 143 9.92 -0.59 -8.90
CA ASP A 143 10.02 0.81 -8.52
C ASP A 143 8.79 1.26 -7.73
N LEU A 144 7.60 0.80 -8.12
CA LEU A 144 6.36 1.08 -7.40
C LEU A 144 6.42 0.48 -5.99
N GLU A 145 6.81 -0.78 -5.86
CA GLU A 145 6.99 -1.44 -4.55
C GLU A 145 7.93 -0.65 -3.63
N ARG A 146 9.10 -0.25 -4.14
CA ARG A 146 10.08 0.56 -3.39
C ARG A 146 9.50 1.90 -2.99
N LEU A 147 8.81 2.58 -3.90
CA LEU A 147 8.21 3.88 -3.64
C LEU A 147 7.08 3.80 -2.60
N LEU A 148 6.17 2.83 -2.74
CA LEU A 148 5.08 2.60 -1.79
C LEU A 148 5.62 2.30 -0.39
N ALA A 149 6.68 1.51 -0.29
CA ALA A 149 7.35 1.23 0.97
C ALA A 149 8.01 2.50 1.56
N ALA A 150 8.79 3.23 0.75
CA ALA A 150 9.53 4.42 1.19
C ALA A 150 8.60 5.58 1.62
N LEU A 151 7.45 5.72 0.96
CA LEU A 151 6.45 6.76 1.26
C LEU A 151 5.39 6.28 2.26
N SER A 152 5.54 5.09 2.82
CA SER A 152 4.62 4.52 3.81
C SER A 152 3.17 4.46 3.33
N PHE A 153 2.94 3.98 2.11
CA PHE A 153 1.59 3.70 1.62
C PHE A 153 0.93 2.53 2.37
N HIS A 154 -0.38 2.63 2.55
CA HIS A 154 -1.22 1.49 2.88
C HIS A 154 -1.31 0.59 1.65
N LEU A 155 -1.17 -0.72 1.85
CA LEU A 155 -1.28 -1.71 0.77
C LEU A 155 -2.68 -2.33 0.85
N PRO A 156 -3.61 -1.92 -0.03
CA PRO A 156 -5.02 -2.32 0.02
C PRO A 156 -5.24 -3.76 -0.47
N ASP A 157 -6.49 -4.18 -0.61
CA ASP A 157 -6.83 -5.47 -1.20
C ASP A 157 -6.60 -5.48 -2.72
N ASP A 158 -6.58 -6.69 -3.32
CA ASP A 158 -6.21 -6.87 -4.73
C ASP A 158 -7.13 -6.13 -5.70
N GLU A 159 -8.41 -5.97 -5.36
CA GLU A 159 -9.35 -5.22 -6.21
C GLU A 159 -8.91 -3.77 -6.40
N PHE A 160 -8.51 -3.08 -5.33
CA PHE A 160 -8.01 -1.70 -5.42
C PHE A 160 -6.71 -1.62 -6.23
N ILE A 161 -5.80 -2.59 -6.04
CA ILE A 161 -4.57 -2.67 -6.83
C ILE A 161 -4.87 -2.97 -8.30
N ALA A 162 -5.90 -3.75 -8.61
CA ALA A 162 -6.33 -4.01 -9.98
C ALA A 162 -6.76 -2.73 -10.68
N ALA A 163 -7.55 -1.88 -10.03
CA ALA A 163 -7.92 -0.58 -10.59
C ALA A 163 -6.68 0.32 -10.83
N VAL A 164 -5.71 0.31 -9.90
CA VAL A 164 -4.43 1.01 -10.09
C VAL A 164 -3.66 0.44 -11.29
N ALA A 165 -3.57 -0.89 -11.40
CA ALA A 165 -2.91 -1.57 -12.51
C ALA A 165 -3.54 -1.18 -13.86
N ASP A 166 -4.88 -1.12 -13.93
CA ASP A 166 -5.61 -0.72 -15.14
C ASP A 166 -5.25 0.70 -15.59
N VAL A 167 -5.18 1.67 -14.66
CA VAL A 167 -4.77 3.03 -15.02
C VAL A 167 -3.30 3.12 -15.41
N LEU A 168 -2.42 2.35 -14.75
CA LEU A 168 -1.01 2.29 -15.16
C LEU A 168 -0.84 1.67 -16.55
N LEU A 169 -1.63 0.65 -16.91
CA LEU A 169 -1.62 0.04 -18.24
C LEU A 169 -2.07 1.04 -19.32
N LYS A 170 -3.13 1.82 -19.05
CA LYS A 170 -3.53 2.93 -19.92
C LYS A 170 -2.41 3.95 -20.10
N GLY A 171 -1.73 4.29 -19.00
CA GLY A 171 -0.53 5.12 -19.01
C GLY A 171 0.59 4.58 -19.91
N LEU A 172 0.88 3.28 -19.81
CA LEU A 172 1.88 2.60 -20.66
C LEU A 172 1.48 2.59 -22.14
N ASN A 173 0.18 2.63 -22.43
CA ASN A 173 -0.36 2.75 -23.78
C ASN A 173 -0.42 4.21 -24.30
N GLY A 174 0.15 5.16 -23.56
CA GLY A 174 0.30 6.56 -23.97
C GLY A 174 -0.80 7.50 -23.49
N GLU A 175 -1.81 7.01 -22.77
CA GLU A 175 -2.84 7.85 -22.15
C GLU A 175 -2.24 8.64 -20.96
N GLU A 176 -2.70 9.86 -20.74
CA GLU A 176 -2.20 10.67 -19.62
C GLU A 176 -2.89 10.27 -18.31
N VAL A 177 -2.11 10.02 -17.26
CA VAL A 177 -2.61 9.71 -15.91
C VAL A 177 -2.78 10.98 -15.10
N THR A 178 -3.96 11.20 -14.52
CA THR A 178 -4.19 12.34 -13.61
C THR A 178 -3.96 11.89 -12.17
N LEU A 179 -2.90 12.37 -11.52
CA LEU A 179 -2.70 12.20 -10.08
C LEU A 179 -3.54 13.26 -9.36
N VAL A 180 -4.68 12.86 -8.82
CA VAL A 180 -5.58 13.77 -8.09
C VAL A 180 -5.46 13.53 -6.59
N SER A 181 -5.31 14.59 -5.81
CA SER A 181 -5.29 14.48 -4.36
C SER A 181 -6.28 15.44 -3.72
N PRO A 182 -7.32 14.93 -3.05
CA PRO A 182 -8.18 15.75 -2.22
C PRO A 182 -7.42 16.16 -0.96
N VAL A 183 -7.50 17.44 -0.62
CA VAL A 183 -6.83 18.02 0.55
C VAL A 183 -7.83 18.80 1.39
N CYS A 184 -7.74 18.59 2.70
CA CYS A 184 -8.52 19.37 3.67
C CYS A 184 -7.91 20.77 3.84
N PRO A 185 -8.69 21.73 4.35
CA PRO A 185 -8.19 23.01 4.84
C PRO A 185 -7.07 22.86 5.89
N ASP A 186 -6.29 23.93 6.10
CA ASP A 186 -5.19 23.99 7.08
C ASP A 186 -5.72 24.15 8.52
N TYR A 187 -6.41 23.13 9.01
CA TYR A 187 -6.93 23.12 10.39
C TYR A 187 -5.81 23.06 11.42
N GLY A 188 -6.00 23.76 12.55
CA GLY A 188 -5.07 23.70 13.67
C GLY A 188 -4.86 22.27 14.21
N TYR A 189 -3.61 21.92 14.51
CA TYR A 189 -3.23 20.61 15.05
C TYR A 189 -2.07 20.74 16.05
N VAL A 190 -1.91 19.73 16.89
CA VAL A 190 -0.79 19.62 17.84
C VAL A 190 -0.04 18.30 17.66
N PRO A 191 1.28 18.26 17.85
CA PRO A 191 2.03 17.00 17.86
C PRO A 191 1.65 16.17 19.10
N CYS A 192 1.59 14.85 18.93
CA CYS A 192 1.35 13.88 20.00
C CYS A 192 2.30 12.68 19.84
N LYS A 193 2.32 11.77 20.82
CA LYS A 193 3.22 10.60 20.76
C LYS A 193 2.87 9.71 19.57
N GLY A 194 3.71 9.75 18.54
CA GLY A 194 3.55 8.94 17.33
C GLY A 194 2.73 9.60 16.22
N GLY A 195 2.41 10.90 16.30
CA GLY A 195 1.64 11.57 15.26
C GLY A 195 1.21 13.00 15.58
N PHE A 196 0.06 13.39 15.04
CA PHE A 196 -0.58 14.68 15.27
C PHE A 196 -2.03 14.49 15.76
N ARG A 197 -2.62 15.52 16.34
CA ARG A 197 -4.05 15.54 16.67
C ARG A 197 -4.63 16.88 16.24
N TYR A 198 -5.70 16.84 15.46
CA TYR A 198 -6.44 18.06 15.12
C TYR A 198 -7.08 18.65 16.37
N THR A 199 -7.01 19.97 16.46
CA THR A 199 -7.64 20.77 17.51
C THR A 199 -8.88 21.48 16.98
N PHE A 200 -8.88 21.84 15.69
CA PHE A 200 -9.91 22.68 15.07
C PHE A 200 -10.09 24.04 15.78
N ASP A 201 -9.10 24.49 16.56
CA ASP A 201 -9.15 25.78 17.29
C ASP A 201 -8.90 26.99 16.38
N GLY A 202 -8.62 26.75 15.11
CA GLY A 202 -8.45 27.79 14.11
C GLY A 202 -8.21 27.21 12.73
N LEU A 203 -8.36 28.08 11.73
CA LEU A 203 -8.02 27.81 10.34
C LEU A 203 -6.78 28.62 9.96
N GLY A 204 -5.70 27.91 9.64
CA GLY A 204 -4.51 28.49 9.03
C GLY A 204 -4.72 28.78 7.55
N ASP A 205 -3.67 29.30 6.91
CA ASP A 205 -3.64 29.44 5.46
C ASP A 205 -2.35 28.87 4.85
N GLY A 206 -1.58 28.11 5.63
CA GLY A 206 -0.38 27.41 5.20
C GLY A 206 -0.69 26.18 4.33
N VAL A 207 0.30 25.29 4.21
CA VAL A 207 0.17 24.07 3.39
C VAL A 207 -0.81 23.07 4.02
N GLY A 208 -1.03 23.08 5.34
CA GLY A 208 -1.88 22.09 6.00
C GLY A 208 -1.21 20.75 6.24
N LEU A 209 -1.71 20.03 7.25
CA LEU A 209 -1.15 18.75 7.67
C LEU A 209 -1.26 17.69 6.56
N VAL A 210 -2.47 17.44 6.04
CA VAL A 210 -2.70 16.44 4.99
C VAL A 210 -2.04 16.83 3.68
N ALA A 211 -2.22 18.08 3.25
CA ALA A 211 -1.62 18.58 2.01
C ALA A 211 -0.08 18.55 2.07
N GLY A 212 0.54 18.82 3.23
CA GLY A 212 2.00 18.70 3.39
C GLY A 212 2.53 17.29 3.11
N ARG A 213 1.75 16.26 3.46
CA ARG A 213 2.10 14.86 3.14
C ARG A 213 2.03 14.59 1.64
N VAL A 214 0.97 15.10 1.00
CA VAL A 214 0.71 14.96 -0.43
C VAL A 214 1.82 15.66 -1.24
N VAL A 215 2.26 16.85 -0.82
CA VAL A 215 3.36 17.60 -1.43
C VAL A 215 4.65 16.77 -1.51
N GLY A 216 4.97 15.98 -0.48
CA GLY A 216 6.15 15.10 -0.49
C GLY A 216 6.01 13.84 -1.35
N VAL A 217 4.80 13.52 -1.81
CA VAL A 217 4.44 12.22 -2.42
C VAL A 217 4.19 12.36 -3.92
N LEU A 218 3.37 13.32 -4.33
CA LEU A 218 2.94 13.45 -5.73
C LEU A 218 4.09 13.67 -6.71
N PRO A 219 5.09 14.54 -6.45
CA PRO A 219 6.23 14.71 -7.35
C PRO A 219 7.02 13.39 -7.54
N ARG A 220 7.16 12.59 -6.48
CA ARG A 220 7.90 11.32 -6.54
C ARG A 220 7.13 10.24 -7.30
N LEU A 221 5.80 10.22 -7.20
CA LEU A 221 4.94 9.38 -8.03
C LEU A 221 5.04 9.81 -9.50
N GLN A 222 4.94 11.10 -9.78
CA GLN A 222 5.10 11.65 -11.14
C GLN A 222 6.48 11.28 -11.73
N ASP A 223 7.56 11.43 -10.96
CA ASP A 223 8.91 11.04 -11.38
C ASP A 223 9.02 9.53 -11.66
N LEU A 224 8.36 8.69 -10.86
CA LEU A 224 8.29 7.25 -11.12
C LEU A 224 7.57 6.97 -12.44
N LEU A 225 6.40 7.55 -12.66
CA LEU A 225 5.63 7.38 -13.89
C LEU A 225 6.45 7.83 -15.11
N ALA A 226 7.09 8.99 -15.02
CA ALA A 226 7.92 9.55 -16.09
C ALA A 226 9.10 8.63 -16.46
N ARG A 227 9.77 8.00 -15.48
CA ARG A 227 10.86 7.03 -15.76
C ARG A 227 10.42 5.82 -16.58
N HIS A 228 9.13 5.47 -16.52
CA HIS A 228 8.54 4.36 -17.27
C HIS A 228 7.74 4.83 -18.49
N GLY A 229 7.94 6.08 -18.94
CA GLY A 229 7.30 6.64 -20.13
C GLY A 229 5.82 7.01 -19.95
N ILE A 230 5.30 7.00 -18.72
CA ILE A 230 3.90 7.34 -18.44
C ILE A 230 3.79 8.84 -18.21
N ARG A 231 3.02 9.52 -19.08
CA ARG A 231 2.70 10.94 -18.92
C ARG A 231 1.73 11.12 -17.76
N SER A 232 1.97 12.12 -16.93
CA SER A 232 1.09 12.42 -15.81
C SER A 232 1.06 13.89 -15.44
N ARG A 233 -0.11 14.32 -14.95
CA ARG A 233 -0.34 15.65 -14.39
C ARG A 233 -0.81 15.55 -12.95
N ILE A 234 -0.59 16.61 -12.18
CA ILE A 234 -1.01 16.72 -10.77
C ILE A 234 -2.20 17.67 -10.66
N VAL A 235 -3.22 17.25 -9.92
CA VAL A 235 -4.39 18.07 -9.54
C VAL A 235 -4.57 18.00 -8.03
N ILE A 236 -4.58 19.16 -7.38
CA ILE A 236 -4.97 19.31 -5.98
C ILE A 236 -6.44 19.71 -5.93
N ALA A 237 -7.25 18.96 -5.18
CA ALA A 237 -8.68 19.21 -5.04
C ALA A 237 -8.99 19.66 -3.61
N ALA A 238 -9.31 20.94 -3.44
CA ALA A 238 -9.52 21.55 -2.13
C ALA A 238 -10.95 21.33 -1.63
N GLY A 239 -11.09 20.94 -0.35
CA GLY A 239 -12.38 20.79 0.34
C GLY A 239 -13.05 22.13 0.70
N ASP A 240 -13.44 22.93 -0.29
CA ASP A 240 -14.19 24.17 -0.08
C ASP A 240 -15.59 23.96 0.50
N PHE A 241 -16.17 22.79 0.26
CA PHE A 241 -17.47 22.44 0.83
C PHE A 241 -17.51 22.45 2.37
N GLU A 242 -16.36 22.26 3.03
CA GLU A 242 -16.28 22.31 4.50
C GLU A 242 -16.57 23.73 5.02
N GLY A 243 -16.28 24.76 4.21
CA GLY A 243 -16.63 26.15 4.51
C GLY A 243 -18.11 26.49 4.30
N MET A 244 -18.91 25.56 3.79
CA MET A 244 -20.36 25.72 3.65
C MET A 244 -21.11 25.29 4.92
N ASP A 245 -20.49 24.46 5.77
CA ASP A 245 -21.06 24.02 7.04
C ASP A 245 -20.83 25.08 8.14
N GLU A 246 -21.92 25.66 8.65
CA GLU A 246 -21.86 26.68 9.70
C GLU A 246 -21.24 26.14 11.00
N ALA A 247 -21.43 24.86 11.32
CA ALA A 247 -20.84 24.26 12.51
C ALA A 247 -19.31 24.22 12.41
N THR A 248 -18.78 23.81 11.25
CA THR A 248 -17.34 23.80 10.97
C THR A 248 -16.76 25.21 10.96
N VAL A 249 -17.39 26.15 10.25
CA VAL A 249 -16.95 27.55 10.19
C VAL A 249 -16.92 28.20 11.58
N SER A 250 -17.94 27.93 12.40
CA SER A 250 -18.01 28.42 13.78
C SER A 250 -16.94 27.77 14.67
N ARG A 251 -16.68 26.46 14.52
CA ARG A 251 -15.69 25.73 15.33
C ARG A 251 -14.28 26.30 15.17
N VAL A 252 -13.93 26.72 13.96
CA VAL A 252 -12.62 27.32 13.65
C VAL A 252 -12.58 28.84 13.83
N GLY A 253 -13.68 29.46 14.27
CA GLY A 253 -13.75 30.90 14.54
C GLY A 253 -13.67 31.78 13.29
N GLU A 254 -14.19 31.31 12.16
CA GLU A 254 -14.13 32.03 10.88
C GLU A 254 -15.50 32.50 10.39
N THR A 255 -15.50 33.31 9.32
CA THR A 255 -16.68 33.53 8.47
C THR A 255 -16.55 32.72 7.18
N ARG A 256 -17.65 32.45 6.47
CA ARG A 256 -17.60 31.75 5.16
C ARG A 256 -16.63 32.42 4.18
N GLY A 257 -16.64 33.75 4.11
CA GLY A 257 -15.73 34.52 3.25
C GLY A 257 -14.27 34.38 3.65
N SER A 258 -13.96 34.57 4.94
CA SER A 258 -12.59 34.41 5.45
C SER A 258 -12.06 32.97 5.29
N PHE A 259 -12.92 31.97 5.51
CA PHE A 259 -12.60 30.56 5.26
C PHE A 259 -12.17 30.34 3.81
N ARG A 260 -12.96 30.87 2.87
CA ARG A 260 -12.67 30.75 1.43
C ARG A 260 -11.35 31.43 1.07
N ASP A 261 -11.12 32.65 1.53
CA ASP A 261 -9.90 33.41 1.26
C ASP A 261 -8.64 32.70 1.81
N LYS A 262 -8.74 32.11 3.00
CA LYS A 262 -7.67 31.30 3.61
C LYS A 262 -7.40 30.03 2.81
N LEU A 263 -8.45 29.35 2.37
CA LEU A 263 -8.32 28.15 1.54
C LEU A 263 -7.65 28.45 0.20
N GLU A 264 -8.00 29.56 -0.46
CA GLU A 264 -7.32 30.01 -1.68
C GLU A 264 -5.83 30.29 -1.48
N ARG A 265 -5.47 30.97 -0.38
CA ARG A 265 -4.07 31.20 -0.02
C ARG A 265 -3.34 29.89 0.27
N SER A 266 -3.99 28.96 0.98
CA SER A 266 -3.47 27.63 1.24
C SER A 266 -3.18 26.87 -0.05
N GLN A 267 -4.12 26.82 -1.00
CA GLN A 267 -3.92 26.15 -2.28
C GLN A 267 -2.73 26.73 -3.06
N ARG A 268 -2.57 28.05 -3.10
CA ARG A 268 -1.39 28.67 -3.74
C ARG A 268 -0.09 28.21 -3.10
N ARG A 269 -0.04 28.10 -1.76
CA ARG A 269 1.14 27.61 -1.04
C ARG A 269 1.39 26.12 -1.29
N VAL A 270 0.34 25.29 -1.38
CA VAL A 270 0.46 23.87 -1.76
C VAL A 270 1.07 23.75 -3.17
N LEU A 271 0.57 24.50 -4.15
CA LEU A 271 1.09 24.50 -5.51
C LEU A 271 2.56 24.93 -5.57
N GLN A 272 2.94 25.98 -4.82
CA GLN A 272 4.34 26.40 -4.70
C GLN A 272 5.22 25.31 -4.07
N ALA A 273 4.73 24.66 -3.01
CA ALA A 273 5.47 23.64 -2.28
C ALA A 273 5.68 22.35 -3.10
N LEU A 274 4.81 22.04 -4.07
CA LEU A 274 4.98 20.92 -4.99
C LEU A 274 6.22 21.05 -5.88
N GLN A 275 6.68 22.29 -6.15
CA GLN A 275 7.80 22.58 -7.03
C GLN A 275 7.69 21.92 -8.42
N ARG A 276 6.46 21.72 -8.89
CA ARG A 276 6.10 21.07 -10.16
C ARG A 276 4.85 21.71 -10.75
N PRO A 277 4.65 21.65 -12.08
CA PRO A 277 3.38 22.03 -12.69
C PRO A 277 2.23 21.20 -12.10
N ALA A 278 1.25 21.89 -11.53
CA ALA A 278 0.07 21.30 -10.93
C ALA A 278 -1.11 22.26 -11.09
N ALA A 279 -2.32 21.71 -11.21
CA ALA A 279 -3.55 22.46 -11.15
C ALA A 279 -4.17 22.38 -9.75
N SER A 280 -4.95 23.39 -9.38
CA SER A 280 -5.80 23.37 -8.19
C SER A 280 -7.25 23.55 -8.60
N VAL A 281 -8.14 22.81 -7.97
CA VAL A 281 -9.60 22.94 -8.13
C VAL A 281 -10.27 22.97 -6.77
N PHE A 282 -11.44 23.59 -6.70
CA PHE A 282 -12.34 23.51 -5.56
C PHE A 282 -13.40 22.43 -5.81
N ILE A 283 -13.62 21.55 -4.85
CA ILE A 283 -14.45 20.35 -5.04
C ILE A 283 -15.92 20.72 -5.27
N ALA A 284 -16.48 21.63 -4.48
CA ALA A 284 -17.87 22.03 -4.65
C ALA A 284 -18.07 22.84 -5.94
N GLU A 285 -17.12 23.69 -6.31
CA GLU A 285 -17.15 24.36 -7.63
C GLU A 285 -17.08 23.36 -8.78
N LEU A 286 -16.22 22.35 -8.69
CA LEU A 286 -16.12 21.27 -9.68
C LEU A 286 -17.44 20.50 -9.81
N ALA A 287 -18.21 20.37 -8.73
CA ALA A 287 -19.55 19.78 -8.73
C ALA A 287 -20.62 20.67 -9.41
N GLY A 288 -20.34 21.96 -9.65
CA GLY A 288 -21.30 22.94 -10.13
C GLY A 288 -21.88 23.84 -9.04
N GLY A 289 -21.18 23.97 -7.91
CA GLY A 289 -21.54 24.83 -6.77
C GLY A 289 -22.16 24.06 -5.59
N GLU A 290 -22.42 24.79 -4.50
CA GLU A 290 -22.92 24.26 -3.22
C GLU A 290 -24.17 23.38 -3.36
N ALA A 291 -25.17 23.83 -4.13
CA ALA A 291 -26.41 23.08 -4.32
C ALA A 291 -26.18 21.73 -5.02
N ALA A 292 -25.32 21.70 -6.05
CA ALA A 292 -25.01 20.49 -6.78
C ALA A 292 -24.16 19.53 -5.93
N TRP A 293 -23.18 20.05 -5.19
CA TRP A 293 -22.41 19.28 -4.22
C TRP A 293 -23.32 18.65 -3.16
N LYS A 294 -24.17 19.46 -2.53
CA LYS A 294 -25.12 18.99 -1.51
C LYS A 294 -26.04 17.89 -2.04
N ALA A 295 -26.60 18.06 -3.24
CA ALA A 295 -27.44 17.05 -3.86
C ALA A 295 -26.70 15.72 -4.11
N MET A 296 -25.42 15.78 -4.51
CA MET A 296 -24.58 14.58 -4.67
C MET A 296 -24.31 13.87 -3.34
N VAL A 297 -23.97 14.63 -2.29
CA VAL A 297 -23.72 14.08 -0.95
C VAL A 297 -25.00 13.51 -0.34
N ASP A 298 -26.14 14.19 -0.46
CA ASP A 298 -27.42 13.70 0.05
C ASP A 298 -27.84 12.39 -0.64
N ALA A 299 -27.67 12.29 -1.96
CA ALA A 299 -27.93 11.05 -2.70
C ALA A 299 -27.03 9.89 -2.24
N ALA A 300 -25.74 10.16 -2.02
CA ALA A 300 -24.81 9.16 -1.52
C ALA A 300 -25.08 8.76 -0.08
N HIS A 301 -25.42 9.71 0.79
CA HIS A 301 -25.77 9.45 2.19
C HIS A 301 -27.03 8.60 2.29
N HIS A 302 -28.04 8.87 1.46
CA HIS A 302 -29.24 8.05 1.37
C HIS A 302 -28.91 6.60 0.98
N SER A 303 -28.07 6.41 -0.04
CA SER A 303 -27.60 5.08 -0.44
C SER A 303 -26.81 4.37 0.67
N LEU A 304 -25.94 5.08 1.38
CA LEU A 304 -25.09 4.49 2.43
C LEU A 304 -25.86 4.20 3.72
N SER A 305 -26.99 4.87 3.95
CA SER A 305 -27.82 4.69 5.15
C SER A 305 -28.93 3.65 4.96
N GLY A 306 -29.15 3.17 3.73
CA GLY A 306 -30.18 2.19 3.41
C GLY A 306 -29.73 0.74 3.61
N ASP A 307 -30.69 -0.18 3.52
CA ASP A 307 -30.46 -1.62 3.71
C ASP A 307 -29.57 -2.26 2.63
N ASP A 308 -29.41 -1.58 1.48
CA ASP A 308 -28.62 -2.05 0.34
C ASP A 308 -27.11 -1.76 0.45
N PHE A 309 -26.64 -1.19 1.57
CA PHE A 309 -25.22 -0.81 1.76
C PHE A 309 -24.25 -1.93 1.36
N ASP A 310 -24.48 -3.16 1.83
CA ASP A 310 -23.62 -4.31 1.56
C ASP A 310 -23.62 -4.72 0.07
N ALA A 311 -24.70 -4.46 -0.65
CA ALA A 311 -24.81 -4.72 -2.08
C ALA A 311 -24.12 -3.63 -2.93
N LEU A 312 -24.14 -2.38 -2.44
CA LEU A 312 -23.56 -1.22 -3.11
C LEU A 312 -22.05 -1.12 -2.93
N MET A 313 -21.52 -1.61 -1.81
CA MET A 313 -20.09 -1.54 -1.52
C MET A 313 -19.34 -2.74 -2.11
N PRO A 314 -18.44 -2.54 -3.09
CA PRO A 314 -17.72 -3.64 -3.74
C PRO A 314 -16.82 -4.46 -2.80
N THR A 315 -16.40 -3.86 -1.69
CA THR A 315 -15.69 -4.55 -0.60
C THR A 315 -16.48 -4.42 0.68
N ARG A 316 -16.52 -5.48 1.50
CA ARG A 316 -17.18 -5.43 2.82
C ARG A 316 -16.52 -4.36 3.70
N VAL A 317 -17.21 -3.24 3.89
CA VAL A 317 -16.79 -2.16 4.79
C VAL A 317 -17.35 -2.44 6.18
N ASN A 318 -16.47 -2.66 7.15
CA ASN A 318 -16.88 -2.74 8.55
C ASN A 318 -17.01 -1.33 9.14
N LEU A 319 -18.21 -0.75 9.07
CA LEU A 319 -18.50 0.60 9.56
C LEU A 319 -18.12 0.82 11.03
N ALA A 320 -18.28 -0.19 11.89
CA ALA A 320 -17.90 -0.09 13.30
C ALA A 320 -16.37 0.08 13.46
N GLN A 321 -15.57 -0.68 12.70
CA GLN A 321 -14.11 -0.52 12.71
C GLN A 321 -13.66 0.81 12.10
N VAL A 322 -14.36 1.30 11.07
CA VAL A 322 -14.07 2.63 10.51
C VAL A 322 -14.39 3.70 11.56
N LEU A 323 -15.55 3.63 12.22
CA LEU A 323 -15.96 4.56 13.27
C LEU A 323 -14.96 4.57 14.43
N ASP A 324 -14.55 3.40 14.91
CA ASP A 324 -13.55 3.30 15.99
C ASP A 324 -12.22 3.94 15.60
N ALA A 325 -11.79 3.75 14.35
CA ALA A 325 -10.58 4.37 13.86
C ALA A 325 -10.73 5.90 13.75
N ARG A 326 -11.91 6.40 13.34
CA ARG A 326 -12.18 7.83 13.16
C ARG A 326 -12.55 8.56 14.46
N MET A 327 -12.88 7.85 15.52
CA MET A 327 -13.37 8.40 16.79
C MET A 327 -12.53 9.56 17.34
N PRO A 328 -11.17 9.48 17.40
CA PRO A 328 -10.38 10.60 17.93
C PRO A 328 -10.54 11.90 17.13
N LEU A 329 -10.74 11.80 15.81
CA LEU A 329 -10.98 12.97 14.95
C LEU A 329 -12.37 13.54 15.22
N TYR A 330 -13.40 12.69 15.23
CA TYR A 330 -14.77 13.13 15.39
C TYR A 330 -15.06 13.70 16.77
N GLN A 331 -14.41 13.18 17.82
CA GLN A 331 -14.51 13.76 19.16
C GLN A 331 -13.87 15.14 19.25
N ALA A 332 -12.80 15.40 18.49
CA ALA A 332 -12.16 16.72 18.44
C ALA A 332 -12.97 17.73 17.59
N TRP A 333 -13.61 17.26 16.51
CA TRP A 333 -14.38 18.12 15.61
C TRP A 333 -15.79 18.40 16.16
N HIS A 334 -16.46 17.39 16.71
CA HIS A 334 -17.85 17.43 17.14
C HIS A 334 -17.97 17.12 18.63
N GLU A 335 -17.47 18.04 19.45
CA GLU A 335 -17.50 17.93 20.91
C GLU A 335 -18.92 17.72 21.44
N GLY A 336 -19.07 16.82 22.40
CA GLY A 336 -20.35 16.52 23.06
C GLY A 336 -21.30 15.59 22.30
N ARG A 337 -21.00 15.19 21.06
CA ARG A 337 -21.83 14.24 20.31
C ARG A 337 -21.68 12.81 20.83
N SER A 338 -22.80 12.09 20.89
CA SER A 338 -22.85 10.67 21.19
C SER A 338 -22.25 9.81 20.08
N ARG A 339 -21.88 8.57 20.40
CA ARG A 339 -21.37 7.61 19.40
C ARG A 339 -22.34 7.38 18.24
N SER A 340 -23.65 7.40 18.50
CA SER A 340 -24.68 7.23 17.46
C SER A 340 -24.69 8.41 16.50
N GLU A 341 -24.60 9.64 17.01
CA GLU A 341 -24.49 10.85 16.18
C GLU A 341 -23.17 10.87 15.39
N LEU A 342 -22.07 10.39 15.99
CA LEU A 342 -20.80 10.26 15.28
C LEU A 342 -20.81 9.15 14.22
N ALA A 343 -21.68 8.15 14.34
CA ALA A 343 -21.89 7.17 13.28
C ALA A 343 -22.58 7.81 12.06
N ASP A 344 -23.53 8.72 12.26
CA ASP A 344 -24.11 9.49 11.15
C ASP A 344 -23.08 10.44 10.50
N VAL A 345 -22.23 11.09 11.31
CA VAL A 345 -21.08 11.87 10.79
C VAL A 345 -20.18 11.01 9.90
N LEU A 346 -19.90 9.76 10.29
CA LEU A 346 -19.15 8.83 9.45
C LEU A 346 -19.84 8.57 8.11
N LEU A 347 -21.15 8.31 8.11
CA LEU A 347 -21.89 8.05 6.87
C LEU A 347 -21.92 9.29 5.97
N ARG A 348 -22.11 10.48 6.56
CA ARG A 348 -22.05 11.75 5.84
C ARG A 348 -20.69 11.96 5.18
N GLN A 349 -19.61 11.71 5.91
CA GLN A 349 -18.28 11.80 5.34
C GLN A 349 -18.02 10.70 4.29
N GLY A 350 -18.51 9.48 4.49
CA GLY A 350 -18.49 8.45 3.46
C GLY A 350 -19.18 8.90 2.17
N ALA A 351 -20.31 9.62 2.29
CA ALA A 351 -21.04 10.18 1.16
C ALA A 351 -20.24 11.27 0.42
N GLU A 352 -19.49 12.12 1.14
CA GLU A 352 -18.57 13.09 0.54
C GLU A 352 -17.49 12.39 -0.30
N TYR A 353 -16.95 11.27 0.19
CA TYR A 353 -15.90 10.51 -0.52
C TYR A 353 -16.47 9.82 -1.76
N ALA A 354 -17.70 9.30 -1.67
CA ALA A 354 -18.41 8.77 -2.83
C ALA A 354 -18.68 9.86 -3.89
N ALA A 355 -19.10 11.06 -3.46
CA ALA A 355 -19.30 12.20 -4.34
C ALA A 355 -17.99 12.63 -5.02
N MET A 356 -16.88 12.72 -4.25
CA MET A 356 -15.55 12.99 -4.80
C MET A 356 -15.12 11.94 -5.82
N GLY A 357 -15.30 10.64 -5.52
CA GLY A 357 -14.98 9.55 -6.46
C GLY A 357 -15.71 9.68 -7.79
N ARG A 358 -17.01 9.98 -7.73
CA ARG A 358 -17.84 10.25 -8.92
C ARG A 358 -17.36 11.48 -9.69
N LEU A 359 -17.04 12.58 -9.01
CA LEU A 359 -16.55 13.81 -9.64
C LEU A 359 -15.20 13.58 -10.32
N PHE A 360 -14.23 13.01 -9.60
CA PHE A 360 -12.90 12.81 -10.14
C PHE A 360 -12.92 11.86 -11.33
N HIS A 361 -13.72 10.80 -11.28
CA HIS A 361 -13.88 9.89 -12.42
C HIS A 361 -14.46 10.61 -13.65
N ARG A 362 -15.42 11.51 -13.45
CA ARG A 362 -16.09 12.25 -14.54
C ARG A 362 -15.18 13.32 -15.16
N HIS A 363 -14.44 14.06 -14.33
CA HIS A 363 -13.71 15.25 -14.78
C HIS A 363 -12.24 14.97 -15.13
N PHE A 364 -11.67 13.88 -14.61
CA PHE A 364 -10.28 13.55 -14.79
C PHE A 364 -10.14 12.14 -15.40
N PRO A 365 -9.88 12.06 -16.72
CA PRO A 365 -9.55 10.80 -17.36
C PRO A 365 -8.36 10.13 -16.67
N HIS A 366 -8.45 8.81 -16.49
CA HIS A 366 -7.40 7.98 -15.87
C HIS A 366 -6.92 8.54 -14.52
N ALA A 367 -7.87 9.05 -13.73
CA ALA A 367 -7.58 9.55 -12.40
C ALA A 367 -7.04 8.43 -11.49
N LEU A 368 -5.96 8.73 -10.79
CA LEU A 368 -5.47 7.99 -9.64
C LEU A 368 -5.58 8.91 -8.43
N VAL A 369 -6.49 8.58 -7.52
CA VAL A 369 -6.67 9.31 -6.27
C VAL A 369 -5.54 8.96 -5.32
N VAL A 370 -4.84 9.97 -4.82
CA VAL A 370 -3.79 9.83 -3.81
C VAL A 370 -4.24 10.49 -2.51
N GLY A 371 -4.68 9.68 -1.56
CA GLY A 371 -5.21 10.14 -0.28
C GLY A 371 -4.13 10.29 0.80
N GLY A 372 -4.13 11.44 1.48
CA GLY A 372 -3.18 11.75 2.57
C GLY A 372 -3.80 11.73 3.97
N ASP A 373 -5.11 11.52 4.07
CA ASP A 373 -5.89 11.56 5.29
C ASP A 373 -5.95 10.17 5.97
N HIS A 374 -7.09 9.47 5.93
CA HIS A 374 -7.31 8.21 6.62
C HIS A 374 -7.70 7.08 5.66
N ASN A 375 -6.81 6.10 5.50
CA ASN A 375 -6.94 4.99 4.54
C ASN A 375 -8.21 4.13 4.71
N ARG A 376 -8.87 4.15 5.87
CA ARG A 376 -10.17 3.47 6.06
C ARG A 376 -11.33 4.13 5.28
N MET A 377 -11.16 5.35 4.81
CA MET A 377 -12.17 6.03 3.98
C MET A 377 -12.07 5.66 2.50
N MET A 378 -10.97 5.01 2.09
CA MET A 378 -10.71 4.60 0.72
C MET A 378 -11.88 3.85 0.04
N PRO A 379 -12.58 2.91 0.70
CA PRO A 379 -13.65 2.17 0.04
C PRO A 379 -14.83 3.04 -0.42
N PHE A 380 -15.11 4.15 0.27
CA PHE A 380 -16.28 4.99 -0.06
C PHE A 380 -16.18 5.68 -1.42
N TYR A 381 -14.97 5.87 -1.97
CA TYR A 381 -14.79 6.34 -3.35
C TYR A 381 -15.47 5.42 -4.38
N TRP A 382 -15.69 4.15 -4.03
CA TRP A 382 -16.19 3.13 -4.95
C TRP A 382 -17.71 2.96 -4.96
N LEU A 383 -18.46 3.76 -4.20
CA LEU A 383 -19.93 3.65 -4.18
C LEU A 383 -20.56 3.70 -5.57
N TYR A 384 -20.03 4.56 -6.46
CA TYR A 384 -20.57 4.73 -7.81
C TYR A 384 -19.65 4.21 -8.92
N GLN A 385 -18.33 4.28 -8.72
CA GLN A 385 -17.34 3.97 -9.75
C GLN A 385 -16.05 3.44 -9.13
N ARG A 386 -15.43 2.46 -9.79
CA ARG A 386 -14.15 1.88 -9.36
C ARG A 386 -12.97 2.78 -9.74
N ILE A 387 -12.91 3.98 -9.17
CA ILE A 387 -11.80 4.90 -9.39
C ILE A 387 -10.53 4.38 -8.67
N PRO A 388 -9.36 4.34 -9.30
CA PRO A 388 -8.13 3.91 -8.64
C PRO A 388 -7.77 4.81 -7.45
N VAL A 389 -7.45 4.19 -6.30
CA VAL A 389 -7.10 4.93 -5.08
C VAL A 389 -5.87 4.32 -4.41
N LEU A 390 -4.91 5.16 -4.05
CA LEU A 390 -3.79 4.82 -3.18
C LEU A 390 -3.78 5.75 -1.97
N TYR A 391 -3.53 5.19 -0.79
CA TYR A 391 -3.58 5.94 0.46
C TYR A 391 -2.26 5.86 1.21
N LEU A 392 -1.82 6.98 1.76
CA LEU A 392 -0.74 7.00 2.75
C LEU A 392 -1.22 6.36 4.06
N LYS A 393 -0.33 5.69 4.79
CA LYS A 393 -0.63 5.23 6.16
C LYS A 393 -0.94 6.43 7.06
N ARG A 394 -1.85 6.27 8.00
CA ARG A 394 -2.25 7.32 8.94
C ARG A 394 -1.08 7.81 9.80
N VAL A 395 -1.08 9.11 10.12
CA VAL A 395 -0.08 9.75 11.03
C VAL A 395 -0.71 10.64 12.12
N TYR A 396 -2.03 10.62 12.30
CA TYR A 396 -2.74 11.45 13.28
C TYR A 396 -3.92 10.71 13.86
#